data_AF-A0A0C2MFR5-F1
#
_entry.id   AF-A0A0C2MFR5-F1
#
_cell.length_a   1.000
_cell.length_b   1.000
_cell.length_c   1.000
_cell.angle_alpha   90.00
_cell.angle_beta   90.00
_cell.angle_gamma   90.00
#
_symmetry.space_group_name_H-M   'P 1'
#
loop_
_entity.id
_entity.type
_entity.pdbx_description
1 polymer ?
#
loop_
_entity_poly.entity_id
_entity_poly.type
_entity_poly.pdbx_seq_one_letter_code
_entity_poly.pdbx_strand_id
1 'polypeptide(L)'
;MHSSGIGGGGVMIVYTPSKRESLYNINYESVVYDYREVVPRKLPEILKDVDPKSLALGGLSIAIPGEVAGLYEAWKDHGKLPWKQLVEPAINLSRYGFPFHHRIWEASNFMKSFILHDEGLR
;
A
#
# COMPACT_ATOMS: atom_id res chain seq x y z
N MET A 1 -2.27 -11.81 -1.96
CA MET A 1 -1.63 -10.51 -1.70
C MET A 1 -0.13 -10.71 -1.78
N HIS A 2 0.50 -10.35 -2.89
CA HIS A 2 1.97 -10.38 -3.03
C HIS A 2 2.51 -9.11 -3.72
N SER A 3 1.62 -8.21 -4.13
CA SER A 3 1.95 -7.08 -5.02
C SER A 3 1.80 -5.72 -4.33
N SER A 4 1.00 -5.64 -3.27
CA SER A 4 0.76 -4.45 -2.47
C SER A 4 0.23 -4.82 -1.08
N GLY A 5 0.22 -3.86 -0.16
CA GLY A 5 -0.34 -4.04 1.18
C GLY A 5 0.07 -2.93 2.15
N ILE A 6 -0.35 -3.07 3.41
CA ILE A 6 -0.14 -2.06 4.48
C ILE A 6 1.34 -1.76 4.79
N GLY A 7 2.26 -2.63 4.34
CA GLY A 7 3.70 -2.44 4.46
C GLY A 7 4.35 -1.67 3.31
N GLY A 8 3.58 -1.14 2.35
CA GLY A 8 4.08 -0.35 1.22
C GLY A 8 3.53 1.07 1.21
N GLY A 9 3.37 1.62 0.01
CA GLY A 9 2.75 2.91 -0.26
C GLY A 9 2.20 3.01 -1.68
N GLY A 10 1.78 4.22 -2.06
CA GLY A 10 1.11 4.42 -3.34
C GLY A 10 0.79 5.87 -3.66
N VAL A 11 0.02 6.05 -4.72
CA VAL A 11 -0.47 7.35 -5.18
C VAL A 11 -1.96 7.21 -5.48
N MET A 12 -2.75 8.20 -5.05
CA MET A 12 -4.18 8.27 -5.35
C MET A 12 -4.51 9.61 -6.01
N ILE A 13 -5.28 9.55 -7.08
CA ILE A 13 -5.87 10.74 -7.71
C ILE A 13 -7.37 10.70 -7.43
N VAL A 14 -7.87 11.70 -6.69
CA VAL A 14 -9.28 11.87 -6.41
C VAL A 14 -9.81 12.97 -7.30
N TYR A 15 -10.75 12.62 -8.18
CA TYR A 15 -11.46 13.57 -9.03
C TYR A 15 -12.86 13.78 -8.49
N THR A 16 -13.19 15.02 -8.13
CA THR A 16 -14.53 15.40 -7.69
C THR A 16 -15.21 16.20 -8.80
N PRO A 17 -16.19 15.61 -9.51
CA PRO A 17 -17.00 16.39 -10.43
C PRO A 17 -17.86 17.38 -9.63
N SER A 18 -17.85 18.67 -9.97
CA SER A 18 -18.79 19.61 -9.37
C SER A 18 -20.23 19.20 -9.67
N LYS A 19 -21.14 19.49 -8.73
CA LYS A 19 -22.57 19.51 -9.03
C LYS A 19 -22.77 20.57 -10.11
N ARG A 20 -23.38 20.20 -11.24
CA ARG A 20 -23.79 21.16 -12.28
C ARG A 20 -24.57 22.31 -11.63
N GLU A 21 -23.93 23.46 -11.45
CA GLU A 21 -24.62 24.70 -11.06
C GLU A 21 -25.30 25.34 -12.28
N SER A 22 -24.74 25.16 -13.49
CA SER A 22 -25.40 25.49 -14.75
C SER A 22 -24.82 24.71 -15.93
N LEU A 23 -25.48 24.76 -17.10
CA LEU A 23 -25.01 24.17 -18.37
C LEU A 23 -23.65 24.74 -18.84
N TYR A 24 -23.18 25.86 -18.27
CA TYR A 24 -22.01 26.60 -18.75
C TYR A 24 -20.86 26.69 -17.73
N ASN A 25 -21.05 26.28 -16.47
CA ASN A 25 -20.00 26.27 -15.45
C ASN A 25 -19.88 24.88 -14.81
N ILE A 26 -18.89 24.10 -15.26
CA ILE A 26 -18.44 22.89 -14.57
C ILE A 26 -17.07 23.21 -13.99
N ASN A 27 -17.01 23.41 -12.67
CA ASN A 27 -15.74 23.36 -11.94
C ASN A 27 -15.39 21.89 -11.68
N TYR A 28 -14.11 21.56 -11.72
CA TYR A 28 -13.60 20.25 -11.36
C TYR A 28 -12.44 20.44 -10.41
N GLU A 29 -12.41 19.65 -9.35
CA GLU A 29 -11.31 19.62 -8.40
C GLU A 29 -10.67 18.24 -8.45
N SER A 30 -9.35 18.23 -8.59
CA SER A 30 -8.54 17.03 -8.51
C SER A 30 -7.50 17.18 -7.43
N VAL A 31 -7.44 16.23 -6.50
CA VAL A 31 -6.43 16.17 -5.44
C VAL A 31 -5.59 14.91 -5.65
N VAL A 32 -4.28 15.05 -5.45
CA VAL A 32 -3.33 13.94 -5.49
C VAL A 32 -2.82 13.68 -4.08
N TYR A 33 -2.95 12.45 -3.62
CA TYR A 33 -2.33 11.96 -2.39
C TYR A 33 -1.11 11.13 -2.79
N ASP A 34 0.09 11.64 -2.50
CA ASP A 34 1.35 10.90 -2.63
C ASP A 34 1.73 10.37 -1.25
N TYR A 35 1.55 9.06 -1.06
CA TYR A 35 1.86 8.33 0.17
C TYR A 35 2.82 7.19 -0.13
N ARG A 36 3.70 7.40 -1.12
CA ARG A 36 4.82 6.51 -1.40
C ARG A 36 5.75 6.44 -0.20
N GLU A 37 6.46 5.33 -0.12
CA GLU A 37 7.41 5.08 0.95
C GLU A 37 8.54 6.11 0.94
N VAL A 38 9.03 6.46 2.13
CA VAL A 38 10.13 7.41 2.31
C VAL A 38 11.32 6.77 3.00
N VAL A 39 12.51 7.29 2.71
CA VAL A 39 13.75 6.77 3.28
C VAL A 39 13.77 6.99 4.80
N PRO A 40 14.07 5.96 5.62
CA PRO A 40 14.25 6.13 7.05
C PRO A 40 15.38 7.13 7.35
N ARG A 41 15.15 8.04 8.31
CA ARG A 41 16.05 9.17 8.58
C ARG A 41 17.53 8.79 8.78
N LYS A 42 17.81 7.65 9.41
CA LYS A 42 19.18 7.17 9.70
C LYS A 42 19.80 6.32 8.57
N LEU A 43 19.00 5.87 7.60
CA LEU A 43 19.45 4.94 6.58
C LEU A 43 20.57 5.53 5.68
N PRO A 44 20.54 6.81 5.24
CA PRO A 44 21.60 7.36 4.38
C PRO A 44 23.01 7.28 4.96
N GLU A 45 23.15 7.34 6.28
CA GLU A 45 24.45 7.18 6.94
C GLU A 45 24.90 5.71 6.94
N ILE A 46 23.97 4.80 7.19
CA ILE A 46 24.20 3.34 7.20
C ILE A 46 24.58 2.83 5.80
N LEU A 47 24.00 3.41 4.74
CA LEU A 47 24.21 2.97 3.36
C LEU A 47 25.60 3.27 2.79
N LYS A 48 26.43 4.08 3.46
CA LYS A 48 27.77 4.43 2.98
C LYS A 48 28.71 3.24 2.89
N ASP A 49 28.49 2.23 3.74
CA ASP A 49 29.36 1.06 3.87
C ASP A 49 28.68 -0.24 3.40
N VAL A 50 27.54 -0.14 2.70
CA VAL A 50 26.72 -1.28 2.28
C VAL A 50 26.73 -1.43 0.76
N ASP A 51 26.97 -2.65 0.26
CA ASP A 51 26.83 -2.95 -1.17
C ASP A 51 25.36 -2.74 -1.60
N PRO A 52 25.06 -1.86 -2.58
CA PRO A 52 23.70 -1.65 -3.07
C PRO A 52 22.98 -2.94 -3.50
N LYS A 53 23.71 -3.97 -3.96
CA LYS A 53 23.12 -5.26 -4.32
C LYS A 53 22.55 -6.03 -3.13
N SER A 54 23.03 -5.73 -1.91
CA SER A 54 22.51 -6.33 -0.68
C SER A 54 21.20 -5.71 -0.20
N LEU A 55 20.77 -4.58 -0.81
CA LEU A 55 19.54 -3.85 -0.45
C LEU A 55 18.27 -4.40 -1.11
N ALA A 56 18.34 -5.57 -1.74
CA ALA A 56 17.18 -6.19 -2.39
C ALA A 56 16.34 -7.04 -1.42
N LEU A 57 16.93 -7.49 -0.30
CA LEU A 57 16.31 -8.41 0.66
C LEU A 57 16.66 -8.04 2.10
N GLY A 58 15.74 -8.30 3.03
CA GLY A 58 15.92 -8.08 4.47
C GLY A 58 15.56 -6.67 4.95
N GLY A 59 15.73 -6.38 6.24
CA GLY A 59 15.23 -5.14 6.84
C GLY A 59 15.82 -3.84 6.24
N LEU A 60 17.03 -3.89 5.69
CA LEU A 60 17.66 -2.74 5.05
C LEU A 60 17.04 -2.39 3.68
N SER A 61 16.26 -3.30 3.08
CA SER A 61 15.51 -3.02 1.86
C SER A 61 14.17 -2.33 2.11
N ILE A 62 13.78 -2.09 3.38
CA ILE A 62 12.47 -1.57 3.76
C ILE A 62 12.52 -0.05 3.93
N ALA A 63 11.70 0.67 3.15
CA ALA A 63 11.39 2.08 3.36
C ALA A 63 10.22 2.26 4.34
N ILE A 64 9.96 3.48 4.82
CA ILE A 64 8.86 3.74 5.76
C ILE A 64 7.52 3.60 5.00
N PRO A 65 6.62 2.68 5.40
CA PRO A 65 5.34 2.48 4.74
C PRO A 65 4.41 3.70 4.88
N GLY A 66 3.74 4.07 3.79
CA GLY A 66 2.80 5.20 3.73
C GLY A 66 1.34 4.81 3.47
N GLU A 67 1.07 3.57 3.05
CA GLU A 67 -0.26 3.10 2.59
C GLU A 67 -1.40 3.48 3.53
N VAL A 68 -1.33 3.06 4.81
CA VAL A 68 -2.42 3.28 5.78
C VAL A 68 -2.63 4.76 6.06
N ALA A 69 -1.54 5.53 6.18
CA ALA A 69 -1.63 6.97 6.43
C ALA A 69 -2.27 7.68 5.24
N GLY A 70 -1.83 7.40 4.00
CA GLY A 70 -2.40 8.00 2.80
C GLY A 70 -3.87 7.69 2.60
N LEU A 71 -4.28 6.43 2.80
CA LEU A 71 -5.68 6.03 2.72
C LEU A 71 -6.54 6.72 3.80
N TYR A 72 -6.00 6.88 5.01
CA TYR A 72 -6.70 7.56 6.10
C TYR A 72 -6.83 9.06 5.87
N GLU A 73 -5.78 9.73 5.35
CA GLU A 73 -5.84 11.14 4.95
C GLU A 73 -6.91 11.39 3.88
N ALA A 74 -6.91 10.58 2.81
CA ALA A 74 -7.95 10.67 1.78
C ALA A 74 -9.36 10.40 2.32
N TRP A 75 -9.48 9.51 3.31
CA TRP A 75 -10.76 9.25 3.99
C TRP A 75 -11.22 10.43 4.85
N LYS A 76 -10.32 11.19 5.50
CA LYS A 76 -10.73 12.38 6.26
C LYS A 76 -11.35 13.45 5.35
N ASP A 77 -10.81 13.62 4.14
CA ASP A 77 -11.23 14.66 3.21
C ASP A 77 -12.47 14.26 2.40
N HIS A 78 -12.60 12.97 2.04
CA HIS A 78 -13.64 12.50 1.11
C HIS A 78 -14.51 11.34 1.62
N GLY A 79 -14.22 10.81 2.80
CA GLY A 79 -14.90 9.65 3.38
C GLY A 79 -16.37 9.92 3.69
N LYS A 80 -17.22 8.95 3.35
CA LYS A 80 -18.68 9.00 3.63
C LYS A 80 -19.13 7.95 4.62
N LEU A 81 -18.41 6.83 4.69
CA LEU A 81 -18.66 5.74 5.63
C LEU A 81 -17.65 5.84 6.77
N PRO A 82 -18.00 5.39 7.99
CA PRO A 82 -17.03 5.29 9.08
C PRO A 82 -15.81 4.46 8.67
N TRP A 83 -14.60 4.91 9.00
CA TRP A 83 -13.34 4.24 8.67
C TRP A 83 -13.36 2.75 9.02
N LYS A 84 -13.85 2.41 10.22
CA LYS A 84 -13.97 1.03 10.68
C LYS A 84 -14.74 0.14 9.69
N GLN A 85 -15.82 0.65 9.11
CA GLN A 85 -16.65 -0.10 8.17
C GLN A 85 -15.89 -0.42 6.87
N LEU A 86 -14.95 0.44 6.45
CA LEU A 86 -14.13 0.22 5.26
C LEU A 86 -13.05 -0.85 5.50
N VAL A 87 -12.52 -0.94 6.73
CA VAL A 87 -11.46 -1.89 7.09
C VAL A 87 -12.01 -3.28 7.44
N GLU A 88 -13.23 -3.35 7.98
CA GLU A 88 -13.86 -4.60 8.45
C GLU A 88 -13.84 -5.76 7.43
N PRO A 89 -14.14 -5.55 6.12
CA PRO A 89 -14.10 -6.64 5.15
C PRO A 89 -12.70 -7.24 4.99
N ALA A 90 -11.65 -6.42 5.04
CA ALA A 90 -10.27 -6.90 4.96
C ALA A 90 -9.90 -7.73 6.20
N ILE A 91 -10.32 -7.30 7.41
CA ILE A 91 -10.14 -8.05 8.64
C ILE A 91 -10.80 -9.43 8.53
N ASN A 92 -12.04 -9.49 8.04
CA ASN A 92 -12.77 -10.74 7.89
C ASN A 92 -12.09 -11.68 6.89
N LEU A 93 -11.67 -11.19 5.73
CA LEU A 93 -10.94 -12.00 4.74
C LEU A 93 -9.60 -12.50 5.30
N SER A 94 -8.89 -11.72 6.12
CA SER A 94 -7.65 -12.15 6.77
C SER A 94 -7.88 -13.17 7.87
N ARG A 95 -8.98 -13.09 8.62
CA ARG A 95 -9.31 -14.02 9.72
C ARG A 95 -9.86 -15.35 9.23
N TYR A 96 -10.76 -15.30 8.26
CA TYR A 96 -11.52 -16.48 7.80
C TYR A 96 -10.99 -17.05 6.50
N GLY A 97 -10.05 -16.36 5.85
CA GLY A 97 -9.44 -16.78 4.60
C GLY A 97 -10.34 -16.58 3.39
N PHE A 98 -9.80 -16.97 2.24
CA PHE A 98 -10.47 -16.92 0.94
C PHE A 98 -9.84 -17.98 0.01
N PRO A 99 -10.54 -18.43 -1.05
CA PRO A 99 -9.99 -19.38 -2.00
C PRO A 99 -8.68 -18.90 -2.63
N PHE A 100 -7.70 -19.79 -2.71
CA PHE A 100 -6.36 -19.46 -3.19
C PHE A 100 -6.34 -19.31 -4.72
N HIS A 101 -6.38 -18.07 -5.19
CA HIS A 101 -6.47 -17.77 -6.62
C HIS A 101 -5.17 -18.12 -7.37
N HIS A 102 -5.30 -18.54 -8.64
CA HIS A 102 -4.21 -19.02 -9.49
C HIS A 102 -2.99 -18.08 -9.53
N ARG A 103 -3.18 -16.76 -9.64
CA ARG A 103 -2.07 -15.78 -9.65
C ARG A 103 -1.25 -15.76 -8.36
N ILE A 104 -1.91 -15.96 -7.21
CA ILE A 104 -1.20 -16.04 -5.92
C ILE A 104 -0.46 -17.37 -5.83
N TRP A 105 -1.04 -18.44 -6.38
CA TRP A 105 -0.40 -19.74 -6.46
C TRP A 105 0.86 -19.74 -7.34
N GLU A 106 0.82 -19.12 -8.51
CA GLU A 106 1.99 -18.95 -9.38
C GLU A 106 3.12 -18.22 -8.64
N ALA A 107 2.81 -17.07 -8.03
CA ALA A 107 3.77 -16.28 -7.27
C ALA A 107 4.35 -17.06 -6.08
N SER A 108 3.50 -17.80 -5.37
CA SER A 108 3.93 -18.61 -4.21
C SER A 108 4.83 -19.77 -4.61
N ASN A 109 4.57 -20.40 -5.77
CA ASN A 109 5.45 -21.43 -6.30
C ASN A 109 6.79 -20.88 -6.76
N PHE A 110 6.78 -19.71 -7.42
CA PHE A 110 8.01 -19.02 -7.81
C PHE A 110 8.87 -18.68 -6.58
N MET A 111 8.24 -18.24 -5.49
CA MET A 111 8.91 -17.87 -4.23
C MET A 111 9.06 -19.04 -3.23
N LYS A 112 8.72 -20.28 -3.63
CA LYS A 112 8.54 -21.41 -2.70
C LYS A 112 9.76 -21.67 -1.84
N SER A 113 10.95 -21.63 -2.41
CA SER A 113 12.19 -21.82 -1.66
C SER A 113 12.34 -20.75 -0.57
N PHE A 114 12.17 -19.47 -0.89
CA PHE A 114 12.27 -18.37 0.07
C PHE A 114 11.22 -18.46 1.18
N ILE A 115 9.95 -18.66 0.82
CA ILE A 115 8.85 -18.81 1.78
C ILE A 115 9.13 -19.97 2.74
N LEU A 116 9.58 -21.11 2.21
CA LEU A 116 9.93 -22.26 3.02
C LEU A 116 11.26 -22.13 3.76
N HIS A 117 12.04 -21.07 3.65
CA HIS A 117 13.26 -20.86 4.45
C HIS A 117 13.12 -19.73 5.48
N ASP A 118 12.08 -18.91 5.38
CA ASP A 118 11.79 -17.82 6.32
C ASP A 118 10.66 -18.23 7.29
N GLU A 119 10.97 -18.35 8.58
CA GLU A 119 9.97 -18.72 9.60
C GLU A 119 8.81 -17.72 9.71
N GLY A 120 9.02 -16.45 9.37
CA GLY A 120 7.97 -15.43 9.41
C GLY A 120 6.95 -15.53 8.27
N LEU A 121 7.23 -16.36 7.25
CA LEU A 121 6.38 -16.52 6.06
C LEU A 121 5.77 -17.93 5.94
N ARG A 122 6.08 -18.85 6.86
CA ARG A 122 5.53 -20.23 6.89
C ARG A 122 4.20 -20.32 7.64
#